data_AF-K7LUQ5-F1
#
_entry.id   AF-K7LUQ5-F1
#
_cell.length_a   1.000
_cell.length_b   1.000
_cell.length_c   1.000
_cell.angle_alpha   90.00
_cell.angle_beta   90.00
_cell.angle_gamma   90.00
#
_symmetry.space_group_name_H-M   'P 1'
#
loop_
_entity.id
_entity.type
_entity.pdbx_description
1 polymer ?
#
loop_
_entity_poly.entity_id
_entity_poly.type
_entity_poly.pdbx_seq_one_letter_code
_entity_poly.pdbx_strand_id
1 'polypeptide(L)'
;MDDPSGPFRTLEKALNDDKRIRYHRNYLSNLTAAIREDDCNVRGYFVWSFLDNWEWNMGYTVRFGLYYVDFRNKLTRIPKDSVQWFKNMLRIKTEHNEISIALSYIKFIL
;
A
#
# COMPACT_ATOMS: atom_id res chain seq x y z
N MET A 1 -2.67 2.64 -8.58
CA MET A 1 -1.74 2.66 -7.44
C MET A 1 -1.09 4.03 -7.33
N ASP A 2 -0.55 4.49 -8.46
CA ASP A 2 -0.21 5.85 -8.81
C ASP A 2 -1.23 6.91 -8.35
N ASP A 3 -0.68 7.95 -7.72
CA ASP A 3 -1.34 9.18 -7.39
C ASP A 3 -0.61 10.35 -8.06
N PRO A 4 -1.22 11.05 -9.03
CA PRO A 4 -0.63 12.25 -9.59
C PRO A 4 -0.46 13.33 -8.52
N SER A 5 0.73 13.91 -8.44
CA SER A 5 1.01 15.08 -7.59
C SER A 5 0.81 16.36 -8.42
N GLY A 6 -0.44 16.64 -8.78
CA GLY A 6 -0.81 17.89 -9.44
C GLY A 6 -0.76 19.08 -8.46
N PRO A 7 -0.56 20.31 -8.95
CA PRO A 7 -0.53 21.52 -8.11
C PRO A 7 -1.86 21.77 -7.37
N PHE A 8 -2.96 21.18 -7.84
CA PHE A 8 -4.30 21.32 -7.25
C PHE A 8 -4.64 20.26 -6.19
N ARG A 9 -3.73 19.33 -5.89
CA ARG A 9 -3.99 18.28 -4.88
C ARG A 9 -3.62 18.79 -3.49
N THR A 10 -4.62 18.97 -2.64
CA THR A 10 -4.43 19.33 -1.22
C THR A 10 -3.76 18.18 -0.46
N LEU A 11 -3.11 18.51 0.67
CA LEU A 11 -2.52 17.48 1.55
C LEU A 11 -3.58 16.47 2.00
N GLU A 12 -4.76 16.95 2.42
CA GLU A 12 -5.89 16.10 2.81
C GLU A 12 -6.26 15.07 1.72
N LYS A 13 -6.39 15.51 0.45
CA LYS A 13 -6.65 14.62 -0.69
C LYS A 13 -5.46 13.72 -1.07
N ALA A 14 -4.25 14.06 -0.65
CA ALA A 14 -3.07 13.23 -0.86
C ALA A 14 -2.94 12.14 0.21
N LEU A 15 -3.44 12.41 1.43
CA LEU A 15 -3.48 11.45 2.53
C LEU A 15 -4.65 10.47 2.41
N ASN A 16 -5.81 10.92 1.91
CA ASN A 16 -6.90 10.04 1.54
C ASN A 16 -6.60 9.35 0.20
N ASP A 17 -6.12 8.11 0.28
CA ASP A 17 -5.65 7.33 -0.85
C ASP A 17 -6.45 6.04 -1.07
N ASP A 18 -7.77 6.13 -1.03
CA ASP A 18 -8.70 5.02 -1.26
C ASP A 18 -8.40 4.20 -2.54
N LYS A 19 -7.92 4.85 -3.60
CA LYS A 19 -7.48 4.16 -4.83
C LYS A 19 -6.36 3.15 -4.54
N ARG A 20 -5.37 3.51 -3.70
CA ARG A 20 -4.26 2.66 -3.27
C ARG A 20 -4.74 1.54 -2.36
N ILE A 21 -5.64 1.84 -1.41
CA ILE A 21 -6.27 0.83 -0.54
C ILE A 21 -7.01 -0.23 -1.37
N ARG A 22 -7.88 0.18 -2.30
CA ARG A 22 -8.61 -0.74 -3.18
C ARG A 22 -7.66 -1.57 -4.05
N TYR A 23 -6.60 -0.95 -4.57
CA TYR A 23 -5.59 -1.65 -5.36
C TYR A 23 -4.95 -2.79 -4.57
N HIS A 24 -4.42 -2.51 -3.37
CA HIS A 24 -3.80 -3.54 -2.54
C HIS A 24 -4.79 -4.60 -2.07
N ARG A 25 -6.02 -4.21 -1.70
CA ARG A 25 -7.07 -5.16 -1.32
C ARG A 25 -7.34 -6.17 -2.43
N ASN A 26 -7.50 -5.69 -3.67
CA ASN A 26 -7.78 -6.56 -4.81
C ASN A 26 -6.60 -7.48 -5.11
N TYR A 27 -5.36 -6.95 -5.10
CA TYR A 27 -4.16 -7.77 -5.31
C TYR A 27 -4.01 -8.86 -4.25
N LEU A 28 -4.21 -8.53 -2.97
CA LEU A 28 -4.09 -9.51 -1.88
C LEU A 28 -5.23 -10.54 -1.90
N SER A 29 -6.43 -10.16 -2.35
CA SER A 29 -7.54 -11.10 -2.58
C SER A 29 -7.19 -12.11 -3.66
N ASN A 30 -6.69 -11.66 -4.81
CA ASN A 30 -6.28 -12.55 -5.90
C ASN A 30 -5.06 -13.40 -5.51
N LEU A 31 -4.11 -12.83 -4.76
CA LEU A 31 -2.97 -13.58 -4.23
C LEU A 31 -3.42 -14.70 -3.27
N THR A 32 -4.44 -14.42 -2.46
CA THR A 32 -5.07 -15.40 -1.58
C THR A 32 -5.75 -16.52 -2.38
N ALA A 33 -6.48 -16.19 -3.45
CA ALA A 33 -7.08 -17.17 -4.35
C ALA A 33 -6.01 -18.04 -5.01
N ALA A 34 -4.95 -17.45 -5.58
CA ALA A 34 -3.85 -18.21 -6.19
C ALA A 34 -3.16 -19.18 -5.22
N ILE A 35 -3.00 -18.81 -3.94
CA ILE A 35 -2.43 -19.70 -2.92
C ILE A 35 -3.38 -20.86 -2.59
N ARG A 36 -4.69 -20.60 -2.56
CA ARG A 36 -5.70 -21.57 -2.06
C ARG A 36 -6.26 -22.50 -3.14
N GLU A 37 -6.53 -21.94 -4.30
CA GLU A 37 -7.24 -22.60 -5.40
C GLU A 37 -6.25 -23.23 -6.38
N ASP A 38 -5.08 -22.59 -6.57
CA ASP A 38 -4.07 -23.01 -7.55
C ASP A 38 -2.77 -23.54 -6.92
N ASP A 39 -2.70 -23.68 -5.59
CA ASP A 39 -1.52 -24.14 -4.84
C ASP A 39 -0.22 -23.36 -5.15
N CYS A 40 -0.34 -22.06 -5.45
CA CYS A 40 0.81 -21.22 -5.75
C CYS A 40 1.70 -21.03 -4.51
N ASN A 41 3.00 -21.34 -4.65
CA ASN A 41 4.01 -21.19 -3.61
C ASN A 41 4.49 -19.72 -3.43
N VAL A 42 3.59 -18.85 -2.95
CA VAL A 42 3.88 -17.43 -2.70
C VAL A 42 4.45 -17.23 -1.29
N ARG A 43 5.54 -16.47 -1.17
CA ARG A 43 6.26 -16.27 0.11
C ARG A 43 6.21 -14.86 0.68
N GLY A 44 5.80 -13.87 -0.11
CA GLY A 44 5.88 -12.48 0.30
C GLY A 44 5.08 -11.55 -0.62
N TYR A 45 4.69 -10.41 -0.07
CA TYR A 45 4.05 -9.32 -0.80
C TYR A 45 4.74 -8.02 -0.39
N PHE A 46 5.32 -7.34 -1.37
CA PHE A 46 6.09 -6.12 -1.17
C PHE A 46 5.41 -4.96 -1.87
N VAL A 47 5.12 -3.91 -1.13
CA VAL A 47 4.49 -2.71 -1.66
C VAL A 47 5.56 -1.83 -2.29
N TRP A 48 5.37 -1.46 -3.56
CA TRP A 48 6.07 -0.32 -4.16
C TRP A 48 5.26 0.97 -3.93
N SER A 49 5.58 1.80 -2.96
CA SER A 49 6.79 1.80 -2.13
C SER A 49 6.46 2.26 -0.71
N PHE A 50 7.44 2.21 0.18
CA PHE A 50 7.26 2.71 1.54
C PHE A 50 7.06 4.25 1.55
N LEU A 51 7.83 4.98 0.75
CA LEU A 51 7.83 6.45 0.70
C LEU A 51 7.56 6.96 -0.72
N ASP A 52 6.87 8.10 -0.82
CA ASP A 52 6.89 8.88 -2.05
C ASP A 52 8.35 9.24 -2.40
N ASN A 53 8.75 8.94 -3.64
CA ASN A 53 10.13 9.02 -4.09
C ASN A 53 10.22 9.61 -5.51
N TRP A 54 11.41 9.56 -6.12
CA TRP A 54 11.64 10.00 -7.49
C TRP A 54 11.39 8.83 -8.46
N GLU A 55 10.38 8.94 -9.30
CA GLU A 55 9.88 7.84 -10.13
C GLU A 55 10.35 7.99 -11.60
N TRP A 56 11.64 7.78 -11.83
CA TRP A 56 12.25 7.72 -13.16
C TRP A 56 11.94 8.97 -14.02
N ASN A 57 11.47 8.78 -15.25
CA ASN A 57 11.12 9.86 -16.18
C ASN A 57 9.95 10.73 -15.69
N MET A 58 9.18 10.29 -14.67
CA MET A 58 8.11 11.08 -14.06
C MET A 58 8.60 11.96 -12.91
N GLY A 59 9.83 11.75 -12.42
CA GLY A 59 10.39 12.46 -11.29
C GLY A 59 9.46 12.45 -10.07
N TYR A 60 9.23 13.61 -9.45
CA TYR A 60 8.35 13.74 -8.28
C TYR A 60 6.88 14.01 -8.62
N THR A 61 6.47 13.83 -9.89
CA THR A 61 5.10 14.15 -10.35
C THR A 61 4.07 13.05 -10.03
N VAL A 62 4.52 11.89 -9.57
CA VAL A 62 3.69 10.77 -9.14
C VAL A 62 4.14 10.25 -7.78
N ARG A 63 3.19 9.68 -7.05
CA ARG A 63 3.35 9.26 -5.65
C ARG A 63 2.88 7.83 -5.51
N PHE A 64 3.80 6.92 -5.19
CA PHE A 64 3.51 5.50 -4.94
C PHE A 64 3.50 5.13 -3.46
N GLY A 65 4.14 5.95 -2.62
CA GLY A 65 4.42 5.65 -1.23
C GLY A 65 3.20 5.42 -0.36
N LEU A 66 3.35 4.61 0.68
CA LEU A 66 2.41 4.57 1.80
C LEU A 66 2.51 5.83 2.67
N TYR A 67 3.71 6.41 2.77
CA TYR A 67 3.93 7.70 3.41
C TYR A 67 4.02 8.81 2.37
N TYR A 68 3.26 9.87 2.60
CA TYR A 68 3.46 11.13 1.91
C TYR A 68 4.79 11.74 2.36
N VAL A 69 5.64 12.10 1.40
CA VAL A 69 6.86 12.87 1.67
C VAL A 69 6.66 14.32 1.24
N ASP A 70 6.74 15.23 2.21
CA ASP A 70 6.72 16.66 1.95
C ASP A 70 8.11 17.13 1.48
N PHE A 71 8.28 17.17 0.16
CA PHE A 71 9.52 17.62 -0.48
C PHE A 71 9.86 19.09 -0.19
N ARG A 72 8.89 19.90 0.28
CA ARG A 72 9.08 21.33 0.58
C ARG A 72 9.35 21.59 2.06
N ASN A 73 8.98 20.67 2.94
CA ASN A 73 9.15 20.80 4.39
C ASN A 73 10.06 19.71 4.96
N LYS A 74 11.38 19.87 4.79
CA LYS A 74 12.42 18.99 5.37
C LYS A 74 12.21 17.49 5.14
N LEU A 75 11.57 17.11 4.03
CA LEU A 75 11.20 15.72 3.74
C LEU A 75 10.35 15.11 4.86
N THR A 76 9.40 15.84 5.45
CA THR A 76 8.54 15.30 6.50
C THR A 76 7.71 14.12 5.96
N ARG A 77 7.61 13.03 6.74
CA ARG A 77 6.86 11.81 6.37
C ARG A 77 5.52 11.80 7.10
N ILE A 78 4.43 11.69 6.36
CA ILE A 78 3.06 11.70 6.89
C ILE A 78 2.37 10.42 6.42
N PRO A 79 1.83 9.58 7.33
CA PRO A 79 1.14 8.36 6.93
C PRO A 79 -0.12 8.69 6.13
N LYS A 80 -0.32 8.02 4.99
CA LYS A 80 -1.61 8.04 4.26
C LYS A 80 -2.59 7.05 4.89
N ASP A 81 -3.86 7.09 4.48
CA ASP A 81 -4.89 6.17 4.97
C ASP A 81 -4.54 4.70 4.70
N SER A 82 -3.83 4.42 3.61
CA SER A 82 -3.29 3.09 3.30
C SER A 82 -2.36 2.54 4.37
N VAL A 83 -1.60 3.38 5.09
CA VAL A 83 -0.79 2.94 6.26
C VAL A 83 -1.71 2.39 7.34
N GLN A 84 -2.80 3.08 7.65
CA GLN A 84 -3.74 2.63 8.67
C GLN A 84 -4.49 1.37 8.22
N TRP A 85 -4.85 1.28 6.95
CA TRP A 85 -5.45 0.07 6.37
C TRP A 85 -4.51 -1.13 6.46
N PHE A 86 -3.23 -0.99 6.09
CA PHE A 86 -2.22 -2.05 6.24
C PHE A 86 -2.04 -2.43 7.72
N LYS A 87 -1.95 -1.45 8.64
CA LYS A 87 -1.87 -1.72 10.09
C LYS A 87 -3.05 -2.55 10.59
N ASN A 88 -4.28 -2.19 10.17
CA ASN A 88 -5.47 -2.93 10.57
C ASN A 88 -5.49 -4.33 9.96
N MET A 89 -5.21 -4.47 8.67
CA MET A 89 -5.15 -5.76 7.98
C MET A 89 -4.14 -6.72 8.63
N LEU A 90 -2.95 -6.23 9.01
CA LEU A 90 -1.90 -7.03 9.64
C LEU A 90 -2.21 -7.41 11.10
N ARG A 91 -3.08 -6.67 11.79
CA ARG A 91 -3.52 -6.96 13.16
C ARG A 91 -4.52 -8.11 13.24
N ILE A 92 -5.24 -8.45 12.16
CA ILE A 92 -6.34 -9.44 12.15
C ILE A 92 -5.81 -10.90 12.24
N LYS A 93 -4.68 -11.15 12.91
CA LYS A 93 -4.10 -12.50 13.06
C LYS A 93 -4.83 -13.39 14.09
N THR A 94 -5.91 -12.92 14.71
CA THR A 94 -6.60 -13.63 15.80
C THR A 94 -8.09 -13.91 15.58
N GLU A 95 -8.73 -13.42 14.52
CA GLU A 95 -10.18 -13.62 14.30
C GLU A 95 -10.50 -13.94 12.82
N HIS A 96 -11.53 -14.77 12.62
CA HIS A 96 -11.96 -15.44 11.38
C HIS A 96 -12.12 -14.55 10.13
N ASN A 97 -11.03 -14.01 9.59
CA ASN A 97 -11.01 -13.38 8.28
C ASN A 97 -10.25 -14.27 7.30
N GLU A 98 -10.92 -14.67 6.23
CA GLU A 98 -10.35 -15.52 5.18
C GLU A 98 -9.07 -14.94 4.59
N ILE A 99 -8.99 -13.62 4.43
CA ILE A 99 -7.78 -12.95 3.93
C ILE A 99 -6.62 -13.12 4.93
N SER A 100 -6.90 -13.03 6.23
CA SER A 100 -5.87 -13.14 7.28
C SER A 100 -5.16 -14.49 7.29
N ILE A 101 -5.91 -15.59 7.10
CA ILE A 101 -5.37 -16.94 7.17
C ILE A 101 -4.40 -17.21 6.01
N ALA A 102 -4.75 -16.83 4.77
CA ALA A 102 -3.86 -17.02 3.64
C ALA A 102 -2.63 -16.11 3.71
N LEU A 103 -2.82 -14.87 4.17
CA LEU A 103 -1.75 -13.90 4.34
C LEU A 103 -0.85 -14.19 5.56
N SER A 104 -1.24 -15.11 6.45
CA SER A 104 -0.42 -15.50 7.60
C SER A 104 0.96 -16.05 7.20
N TYR A 105 1.05 -16.65 5.99
CA TYR A 105 2.28 -17.17 5.39
C TYR A 105 3.04 -16.14 4.55
N ILE A 106 2.43 -14.99 4.26
CA ILE A 106 3.04 -13.94 3.46
C ILE A 106 3.78 -13.00 4.41
N LYS A 107 5.11 -12.97 4.29
CA LYS A 107 5.91 -11.98 5.01
C LYS A 107 5.67 -10.62 4.38
N PHE A 108 5.00 -9.74 5.13
CA PHE A 108 4.94 -8.32 4.80
C PHE A 108 6.21 -7.66 5.34
N ILE A 109 7.03 -7.16 4.43
CA ILE A 109 8.14 -6.26 4.77
C ILE A 109 7.72 -4.90 4.24
N LEU A 110 7.44 -3.99 5.18
CA LEU A 110 7.27 -2.56 4.90
C LEU A 110 8.63 -1.87 5.01
#